data_AF-A0A1K1PFG4-F1
#
_entry.id   AF-A0A1K1PFG4-F1
#
_cell.length_a   1.000
_cell.length_b   1.000
_cell.length_c   1.000
_cell.angle_alpha   90.00
_cell.angle_beta   90.00
_cell.angle_gamma   90.00
#
_symmetry.space_group_name_H-M   'P 1'
#
loop_
_entity.id
_entity.type
_entity.pdbx_description
1 polymer ?
#
loop_
_entity_poly.entity_id
_entity_poly.type
_entity_poly.pdbx_seq_one_letter_code
_entity_poly.pdbx_strand_id
1 'polypeptide(L)'
;MTRYDNTINPMIPNSSFSSHVEIFRTDITNTVPADICVLVLSEYFPNASINFDLEDQDRILRIEARDVDVLKITEIVKDLGIYCELLEG
;
A
#
# COMPACT_ATOMS: atom_id res chain seq x y z
N MET A 1 -39.14 11.48 -30.97
CA MET A 1 -37.83 12.09 -31.21
C MET A 1 -37.83 13.43 -30.51
N THR A 2 -37.13 13.70 -29.41
CA THR A 2 -36.06 12.98 -28.71
C THR A 2 -36.22 13.33 -27.21
N ARG A 3 -36.08 12.34 -26.33
CA ARG A 3 -36.05 12.53 -24.86
C ARG A 3 -34.90 13.46 -24.49
N TYR A 4 -35.16 14.50 -23.71
CA TYR A 4 -34.13 15.13 -22.89
C TYR A 4 -34.14 14.42 -21.55
N ASP A 5 -33.23 13.47 -21.42
CA ASP A 5 -33.03 12.68 -20.22
C ASP A 5 -32.53 13.56 -19.05
N ASN A 6 -33.10 13.26 -17.90
CA ASN A 6 -32.79 13.82 -16.60
C ASN A 6 -31.35 13.43 -16.24
N THR A 7 -30.40 14.35 -16.32
CA THR A 7 -29.08 14.14 -15.70
C THR A 7 -28.69 15.40 -14.95
N ILE A 8 -29.03 15.39 -13.66
CA ILE A 8 -28.24 16.05 -12.62
C ILE A 8 -26.78 15.85 -13.01
N ASN A 9 -26.05 16.92 -13.28
CA ASN A 9 -24.60 16.83 -13.35
C ASN A 9 -24.18 16.61 -11.89
N PRO A 10 -23.82 15.39 -11.42
CA PRO A 10 -23.25 15.30 -10.10
C PRO A 10 -21.97 16.11 -10.19
N MET A 11 -21.88 17.12 -9.34
CA MET A 11 -20.64 17.75 -8.95
C MET A 11 -19.65 16.61 -8.73
N ILE A 12 -18.79 16.31 -9.70
CA ILE A 12 -17.65 15.44 -9.49
C ILE A 12 -16.76 16.31 -8.62
N PRO A 13 -16.60 16.05 -7.30
CA PRO A 13 -15.47 16.65 -6.63
C PRO A 13 -14.26 16.10 -7.39
N ASN A 14 -13.58 17.00 -8.07
CA ASN A 14 -12.21 16.87 -8.50
C ASN A 14 -11.30 16.65 -7.27
N SER A 15 -11.57 15.60 -6.49
CA SER A 15 -10.59 15.01 -5.60
C SER A 15 -9.90 13.95 -6.45
N SER A 16 -8.79 14.31 -7.08
CA SER A 16 -7.74 13.32 -7.29
C SER A 16 -7.49 12.67 -5.94
N PHE A 17 -8.07 11.50 -5.69
CA PHE A 17 -7.63 10.64 -4.61
C PHE A 17 -6.26 10.11 -5.06
N SER A 18 -5.23 10.93 -4.94
CA SER A 18 -3.86 10.49 -5.18
C SER A 18 -3.54 9.52 -4.06
N SER A 19 -3.47 8.22 -4.37
CA SER A 19 -2.84 7.27 -3.48
C SER A 19 -1.36 7.62 -3.36
N HIS A 20 -0.83 7.49 -2.15
CA HIS A 20 0.60 7.54 -1.87
C HIS A 20 1.16 6.14 -1.96
N VAL A 21 2.34 6.02 -2.56
CA VAL A 21 3.07 4.76 -2.69
C VAL A 21 4.34 4.88 -1.88
N GLU A 22 4.47 4.05 -0.87
CA GLU A 22 5.69 3.91 -0.08
C GLU A 22 6.38 2.58 -0.44
N ILE A 23 7.70 2.65 -0.62
CA ILE A 23 8.51 1.51 -1.04
C ILE A 23 9.55 1.25 0.03
N PHE A 24 9.67 0.00 0.47
CA PHE A 24 10.62 -0.42 1.48
C PHE A 24 11.49 -1.55 0.94
N ARG A 25 12.80 -1.48 1.18
CA ARG A 25 13.70 -2.62 1.04
C ARG A 25 13.56 -3.49 2.28
N THR A 26 13.46 -4.80 2.12
CA THR A 26 13.38 -5.75 3.24
C THR A 26 14.48 -6.80 3.19
N ASP A 27 14.74 -7.48 4.31
CA ASP A 27 15.64 -8.63 4.35
C ASP A 27 14.94 -9.97 4.08
N ILE A 28 13.64 -9.96 3.78
CA ILE A 28 12.82 -11.16 3.56
C ILE A 28 13.26 -11.93 2.30
N THR A 29 13.70 -13.17 2.45
CA THR A 29 14.08 -14.04 1.32
C THR A 29 13.04 -15.10 0.98
N ASN A 30 12.04 -15.30 1.85
CA ASN A 30 11.11 -16.41 1.77
C ASN A 30 9.67 -15.90 1.75
N THR A 31 8.76 -16.62 1.09
CA THR A 31 7.36 -16.22 0.97
C THR A 31 6.61 -16.26 2.30
N VAL A 32 6.90 -17.20 3.20
CA VAL A 32 6.22 -17.33 4.50
C VAL A 32 6.26 -16.05 5.36
N PRO A 33 7.43 -15.45 5.67
CA PRO A 33 7.48 -14.19 6.40
C PRO A 33 6.89 -13.00 5.61
N ALA A 34 6.95 -13.02 4.27
CA ALA A 34 6.28 -12.00 3.45
C ALA A 34 4.76 -12.09 3.59
N ASP A 35 4.18 -13.28 3.49
CA ASP A 35 2.74 -13.52 3.63
C ASP A 35 2.24 -13.11 5.02
N ILE A 36 2.99 -13.44 6.08
CA ILE A 36 2.67 -13.01 7.45
C ILE A 36 2.69 -11.48 7.55
N CYS A 37 3.71 -10.84 6.97
CA CYS A 37 3.84 -9.38 6.98
C CYS A 37 2.67 -8.71 6.26
N VAL A 38 2.29 -9.20 5.07
CA VAL A 38 1.11 -8.72 4.33
C VAL A 38 -0.16 -8.87 5.14
N LEU A 39 -0.36 -10.02 5.78
CA LEU A 39 -1.56 -10.31 6.55
C LEU A 39 -1.70 -9.34 7.73
N VAL A 40 -0.62 -9.16 8.50
CA VAL A 40 -0.60 -8.24 9.65
C VAL A 40 -0.79 -6.80 9.18
N LEU A 41 -0.03 -6.33 8.18
CA LEU A 41 -0.19 -4.96 7.68
C LEU A 41 -1.60 -4.71 7.12
N SER A 42 -2.22 -5.71 6.49
CA SER A 42 -3.60 -5.62 5.98
C SER A 42 -4.64 -5.48 7.11
N GLU A 43 -4.37 -6.01 8.31
CA GLU A 43 -5.23 -5.78 9.49
C GLU A 43 -5.16 -4.33 9.99
N TYR A 44 -3.98 -3.70 9.93
CA TYR A 44 -3.80 -2.29 10.31
C TYR A 44 -4.23 -1.31 9.22
N PHE A 45 -4.04 -1.68 7.95
CA PHE A 45 -4.31 -0.84 6.79
C PHE A 45 -5.26 -1.55 5.81
N PRO A 46 -6.54 -1.72 6.16
CA PRO A 46 -7.49 -2.50 5.35
C PRO A 46 -7.81 -1.87 3.99
N ASN A 47 -7.45 -0.60 3.79
CA ASN A 47 -7.63 0.12 2.53
C ASN A 47 -6.31 0.30 1.76
N ALA A 48 -5.21 -0.31 2.22
CA ALA A 48 -3.94 -0.28 1.53
C ALA A 48 -3.78 -1.48 0.60
N SER A 49 -3.16 -1.26 -0.56
CA SER A 49 -2.67 -2.32 -1.43
C SER A 49 -1.23 -2.63 -1.03
N ILE A 50 -0.97 -3.88 -0.63
CA ILE A 50 0.32 -4.31 -0.08
C ILE A 50 0.84 -5.45 -0.95
N ASN A 51 2.05 -5.30 -1.49
CA ASN A 51 2.68 -6.29 -2.33
C ASN A 51 4.16 -6.46 -1.98
N PHE A 52 4.65 -7.69 -2.06
CA PHE A 52 6.08 -8.00 -1.99
C PHE A 52 6.59 -8.41 -3.36
N ASP A 53 7.66 -7.75 -3.81
CA ASP A 53 8.49 -8.19 -4.92
C ASP A 53 9.72 -8.92 -4.36
N LEU A 54 9.65 -10.25 -4.35
CA LEU A 54 10.75 -11.13 -3.94
C LEU A 54 11.60 -11.59 -5.14
N GLU A 55 11.16 -11.31 -6.37
CA GLU A 55 11.90 -11.70 -7.58
C GLU A 55 13.05 -10.71 -7.85
N ASP A 56 12.90 -9.45 -7.42
CA ASP A 56 13.98 -8.47 -7.42
C ASP A 56 15.03 -8.75 -6.33
N GLN A 57 16.30 -8.51 -6.65
CA GLN A 57 17.41 -8.59 -5.68
C GLN A 57 17.20 -7.69 -4.46
N ASP A 58 16.39 -6.65 -4.62
CA ASP A 58 16.12 -5.64 -3.62
C ASP A 58 15.01 -6.01 -2.62
N ARG A 59 14.28 -7.13 -2.82
CA ARG A 59 13.27 -7.65 -1.86
C ARG A 59 12.33 -6.56 -1.36
N ILE A 60 11.55 -6.03 -2.29
CA ILE A 60 10.80 -4.80 -2.11
C ILE A 60 9.42 -5.08 -1.50
N LEU A 61 9.06 -4.32 -0.46
CA LEU A 61 7.70 -4.17 0.03
C LEU A 61 7.13 -2.86 -0.51
N ARG A 62 6.04 -2.95 -1.28
CA ARG A 62 5.30 -1.81 -1.81
C ARG A 62 3.96 -1.69 -1.09
N ILE A 63 3.68 -0.51 -0.56
CA ILE A 63 2.42 -0.18 0.10
C ILE A 63 1.82 1.04 -0.58
N GLU A 64 0.59 0.91 -1.06
CA GLU A 64 -0.16 2.00 -1.67
C GLU A 64 -1.45 2.26 -0.88
N ALA A 65 -1.59 3.46 -0.32
CA ALA A 65 -2.81 3.86 0.40
C ALA A 65 -3.04 5.37 0.27
N ARG A 66 -4.24 5.85 0.65
CA ARG A 66 -4.51 7.30 0.69
C ARG A 66 -3.77 8.01 1.82
N ASP A 67 -3.56 7.32 2.92
CA ASP A 67 -2.86 7.80 4.10
C ASP A 67 -1.93 6.66 4.53
N VAL A 68 -0.62 6.87 4.36
CA VAL A 68 0.39 5.88 4.69
C VAL A 68 1.19 6.41 5.88
N ASP A 69 1.10 5.72 7.01
CA ASP A 69 1.93 6.00 8.18
C ASP A 69 3.20 5.13 8.12
N VAL A 70 4.26 5.69 7.53
CA VAL A 70 5.57 5.06 7.37
C VAL A 70 6.16 4.61 8.71
N LEU A 71 5.97 5.41 9.77
CA LEU A 71 6.49 5.08 11.09
C LEU A 71 5.77 3.84 11.63
N LYS A 72 4.44 3.82 11.52
CA LYS A 72 3.63 2.69 11.97
C LYS A 72 3.95 1.41 11.20
N ILE A 73 4.14 1.50 9.88
CA ILE A 73 4.57 0.36 9.05
C ILE A 73 5.91 -0.16 9.54
N THR A 74 6.89 0.74 9.73
CA THR A 74 8.24 0.36 10.18
C THR A 74 8.21 -0.31 11.55
N GLU A 75 7.38 0.17 12.48
CA GLU A 75 7.19 -0.48 13.78
C GLU A 75 6.60 -1.89 13.65
N ILE A 76 5.52 -2.06 12.88
CA ILE A 76 4.88 -3.36 12.66
C ILE A 76 5.86 -4.36 12.05
N VAL A 77 6.60 -3.93 11.02
CA VAL A 77 7.56 -4.80 10.32
C VAL A 77 8.71 -5.21 11.26
N LYS A 78 9.21 -4.28 12.09
CA LYS A 78 10.23 -4.58 13.10
C LYS A 78 9.73 -5.52 14.20
N ASP A 79 8.48 -5.37 14.64
CA ASP A 79 7.86 -6.25 15.64
C ASP A 79 7.72 -7.70 15.14
N LEU A 80 7.66 -7.89 13.81
CA LEU A 80 7.70 -9.20 13.16
C LEU A 80 9.13 -9.77 13.02
N GLY A 81 10.16 -9.04 13.47
CA GLY A 81 11.57 -9.44 13.37
C GLY A 81 12.16 -9.25 11.97
N ILE A 82 11.54 -8.42 11.14
CA ILE A 82 11.97 -8.14 9.77
C ILE A 82 12.70 -6.79 9.75
N TYR A 83 13.84 -6.74 9.07
CA TYR A 83 14.50 -5.47 8.79
C TYR A 83 13.86 -4.84 7.55
N CYS A 84 13.47 -3.57 7.67
CA CYS A 84 13.05 -2.78 6.52
C CYS A 84 13.65 -1.37 6.54
N GLU A 85 13.88 -0.84 5.34
CA GLU A 85 14.38 0.51 5.10
C GLU A 85 13.50 1.18 4.05
N LEU A 86 12.98 2.38 4.35
CA LEU A 86 12.23 3.16 3.38
C LEU A 86 13.17 3.58 2.24
N LEU A 87 12.78 3.28 1.01
CA LEU A 87 13.44 3.79 -0.19
C LEU A 87 12.69 5.05 -0.62
N GLU A 88 13.38 6.20 -0.60
CA GLU A 88 12.80 7.45 -1.13
C GLU A 88 12.43 7.27 -2.62
N GLY A 89 11.22 7.71 -2.98
CA GLY A 89 10.72 7.83 -4.34
C GLY A 89 10.44 9.28 -4.69
#